data_AF-A0A1Q6ETZ3-F1
#
_entry.id   AF-A0A1Q6ETZ3-F1
#
_cell.length_a   1.000
_cell.length_b   1.000
_cell.length_c   1.000
_cell.angle_alpha   90.00
_cell.angle_beta   90.00
_cell.angle_gamma   90.00
#
_symmetry.space_group_name_H-M   'P 1'
#
loop_
_entity.id
_entity.type
_entity.pdbx_description
1 polymer ?
#
loop_
_entity_poly.entity_id
_entity_poly.type
_entity_poly.pdbx_seq_one_letter_code
_entity_poly.pdbx_strand_id
1 'polypeptide(L)'
;MNANKTIQKLQMAILQQGLAVTVSRRQFFSTKTQHFITITALNIKVLHFFKKKGEWKEQNYEIMSSASQLEIIECLLEIYKAVSG
;
A
#
# COMPACT_ATOMS: atom_id res chain seq x y z
N MET A 1 3.73 16.91 11.53
CA MET A 1 3.09 15.57 11.41
C MET A 1 4.13 14.59 10.87
N ASN A 2 4.35 13.42 11.50
CA ASN A 2 5.28 12.42 10.97
C ASN A 2 4.50 11.44 10.10
N ALA A 3 4.63 11.55 8.77
CA ALA A 3 3.86 10.76 7.81
C ALA A 3 4.02 9.24 8.02
N ASN A 4 5.22 8.78 8.37
CA ASN A 4 5.44 7.35 8.64
C ASN A 4 4.65 6.86 9.86
N LYS A 5 4.61 7.66 10.94
CA LYS A 5 3.81 7.34 12.12
C LYS A 5 2.30 7.34 11.80
N THR A 6 1.83 8.29 10.98
CA THR A 6 0.44 8.34 10.54
C THR A 6 0.06 7.12 9.70
N ILE A 7 0.90 6.76 8.72
CA ILE A 7 0.73 5.56 7.88
C ILE A 7 0.65 4.30 8.75
N GLN A 8 1.56 4.12 9.72
CA GLN A 8 1.53 2.97 10.62
C GLN A 8 0.25 2.91 11.46
N LYS A 9 -0.20 4.04 12.01
CA LYS A 9 -1.46 4.10 12.78
C LYS A 9 -2.65 3.70 11.93
N LEU A 10 -2.76 4.22 10.71
CA LEU A 10 -3.84 3.87 9.79
C LEU A 10 -3.77 2.40 9.37
N GLN A 11 -2.58 1.89 9.07
CA GLN A 11 -2.40 0.48 8.74
C GLN A 11 -2.85 -0.44 9.89
N MET A 12 -2.51 -0.11 11.13
CA MET A 12 -2.98 -0.86 12.30
C MET A 12 -4.50 -0.75 12.49
N ALA A 13 -5.08 0.42 12.30
CA ALA A 13 -6.52 0.62 12.42
C ALA A 13 -7.31 -0.16 11.36
N ILE A 14 -6.83 -0.19 10.10
CA ILE A 14 -7.41 -1.00 9.02
C ILE A 14 -7.27 -2.50 9.34
N LEU A 15 -6.12 -2.92 9.88
CA LEU A 15 -5.90 -4.31 10.30
C LEU A 15 -6.88 -4.74 11.40
N GLN A 16 -7.20 -3.85 12.34
CA GLN A 16 -8.21 -4.11 13.38
C GLN A 16 -9.62 -4.34 12.81
N GLN A 17 -9.91 -3.77 11.64
CA GLN A 17 -11.15 -4.02 10.89
C GLN A 17 -11.10 -5.30 10.03
N GLY A 18 -10.02 -6.08 10.11
CA GLY A 18 -9.88 -7.37 9.41
C GLY A 18 -9.28 -7.28 8.00
N LEU A 19 -8.84 -6.10 7.55
CA LEU A 19 -8.21 -5.92 6.24
C LEU A 19 -6.69 -5.78 6.38
N ALA A 20 -5.93 -6.68 5.75
CA ALA A 20 -4.47 -6.61 5.78
C ALA A 20 -3.91 -5.82 4.58
N VAL A 21 -3.48 -4.58 4.82
CA VAL A 21 -2.79 -3.74 3.83
C VAL A 21 -1.29 -3.74 4.10
N THR A 22 -0.49 -3.91 3.04
CA THR A 22 0.97 -3.89 3.09
C THR A 22 1.51 -2.62 2.47
N VAL A 23 2.39 -1.93 3.19
CA VAL A 23 3.10 -0.74 2.70
C VAL A 23 4.54 -1.12 2.37
N SER A 24 4.92 -1.02 1.09
CA SER A 24 6.29 -1.26 0.64
C SER A 24 6.91 0.05 0.13
N ARG A 25 8.24 0.12 0.15
CA ARG A 25 8.99 1.28 -0.33
C ARG A 25 10.06 0.83 -1.29
N ARG A 26 10.16 1.51 -2.42
CA ARG A 26 11.23 1.33 -3.41
C ARG A 26 11.87 2.67 -3.68
N GLN A 27 13.17 2.67 -3.93
CA GLN A 27 13.92 3.87 -4.26
C GLN A 27 14.53 3.72 -5.65
N PHE A 28 14.56 4.82 -6.40
CA PHE A 28 15.30 4.89 -7.65
C PHE A 28 16.07 6.20 -7.71
N PHE A 29 17.24 6.18 -8.34
CA PHE A 29 18.02 7.38 -8.57
C PHE A 29 17.47 8.14 -9.77
N SER A 30 17.08 9.39 -9.58
CA SER A 30 16.63 10.26 -10.66
C SER A 30 17.82 11.02 -11.22
N THR A 31 18.20 10.72 -12.46
CA THR A 31 19.26 11.46 -13.16
C THR A 31 18.87 12.91 -13.46
N LYS A 32 17.56 13.23 -13.52
CA LYS A 32 17.06 14.58 -13.74
C LYS A 32 17.26 15.49 -12.53
N THR A 33 16.99 14.98 -11.33
CA THR A 33 17.07 15.76 -10.08
C THR A 33 18.34 15.45 -9.29
N GLN A 34 19.13 14.46 -9.68
CA GLN A 34 20.37 14.00 -9.02
C GLN A 34 20.16 13.52 -7.57
N HIS A 35 19.00 12.94 -7.28
CA HIS A 35 18.67 12.44 -5.93
C HIS A 35 17.89 11.11 -6.02
N PHE A 36 17.92 10.34 -4.94
CA PHE A 36 17.05 9.18 -4.78
C PHE A 36 15.62 9.60 -4.48
N ILE A 37 14.69 9.15 -5.30
CA ILE A 37 13.25 9.32 -5.10
C ILE A 37 12.71 8.04 -4.46
N THR A 38 11.98 8.21 -3.36
CA THR A 38 11.30 7.10 -2.69
C THR A 38 9.87 7.04 -3.20
N ILE A 39 9.48 5.89 -3.76
CA ILE A 39 8.10 5.54 -4.07
C ILE A 39 7.59 4.64 -2.95
N THR A 40 6.43 4.97 -2.41
CA THR A 40 5.68 4.11 -1.49
C THR A 40 4.56 3.43 -2.27
N ALA A 41 4.41 2.12 -2.10
CA ALA A 41 3.36 1.33 -2.73
C ALA A 41 2.46 0.69 -1.67
N LEU A 42 1.15 0.76 -1.89
CA LEU A 42 0.13 0.08 -1.10
C LEU A 42 -0.29 -1.18 -1.82
N ASN A 43 -0.27 -2.29 -1.10
CA ASN A 43 -0.57 -3.61 -1.64
C ASN A 43 -1.55 -4.34 -0.74
N ILE A 44 -2.36 -5.22 -1.33
CA ILE A 44 -3.22 -6.15 -0.63
C ILE A 44 -2.91 -7.58 -1.08
N LYS A 45 -2.93 -8.52 -0.14
CA LYS A 45 -2.87 -9.94 -0.46
C LYS A 45 -4.27 -10.44 -0.80
N VAL A 46 -4.41 -11.05 -1.96
CA VAL A 46 -5.65 -11.73 -2.36
C VAL A 46 -5.37 -13.14 -2.82
N LEU A 47 -6.35 -14.02 -2.69
CA LEU A 47 -6.33 -15.33 -3.31
C LEU A 47 -6.71 -15.15 -4.80
N HIS A 48 -5.78 -15.45 -5.71
CA HIS A 48 -6.01 -15.39 -7.15
C HIS A 48 -6.05 -16.79 -7.75
N PHE A 49 -7.05 -17.06 -8.60
CA PHE A 49 -7.14 -18.33 -9.31
C PHE A 49 -6.39 -18.29 -10.65
N PHE A 50 -5.29 -19.02 -10.72
CA PHE A 50 -4.47 -19.13 -11.92
C PHE A 50 -5.05 -20.16 -12.88
N LYS A 51 -5.94 -19.73 -13.78
CA LYS A 51 -6.61 -20.60 -14.76
C LYS A 51 -5.67 -21.52 -15.54
N LYS A 52 -4.48 -21.03 -15.92
CA LYS A 52 -3.48 -21.81 -16.68
C LYS A 52 -2.92 -23.00 -15.90
N LYS A 53 -2.92 -22.94 -14.57
CA LYS A 53 -2.37 -23.96 -13.67
C LYS A 53 -3.45 -24.67 -12.85
N GLY A 54 -4.69 -24.21 -12.91
CA GLY A 54 -5.81 -24.78 -12.16
C GLY A 54 -5.69 -24.64 -10.64
N GLU A 55 -4.91 -23.67 -10.14
CA GLU A 55 -4.57 -23.54 -8.72
C GLU A 55 -4.92 -22.15 -8.16
N TRP A 56 -5.26 -22.10 -6.87
CA TRP A 56 -5.36 -20.87 -6.10
C TRP A 56 -4.00 -20.53 -5.50
N LYS A 57 -3.56 -19.28 -5.66
CA LYS A 57 -2.33 -18.79 -5.05
C LYS A 57 -2.54 -17.40 -4.47
N GLU A 58 -1.82 -17.13 -3.38
CA GLU A 58 -1.71 -15.76 -2.87
C GLU A 58 -0.95 -14.90 -3.86
N GLN A 59 -1.51 -13.73 -4.16
CA GLN A 59 -0.86 -12.71 -4.97
C GLN A 59 -1.05 -11.34 -4.32
N ASN A 60 0.04 -10.56 -4.33
CA ASN A 60 -0.03 -9.15 -3.96
C ASN A 60 -0.59 -8.35 -5.14
N TYR A 61 -1.65 -7.59 -4.89
CA TYR A 61 -2.18 -6.60 -5.82
C TYR A 61 -1.80 -5.22 -5.33
N GLU A 62 -1.19 -4.43 -6.22
CA GLU A 62 -0.90 -3.02 -5.95
C GLU A 62 -2.20 -2.22 -6.08
N ILE A 63 -2.57 -1.50 -5.02
CA ILE A 63 -3.69 -0.56 -5.00
C ILE A 63 -3.25 0.74 -5.66
N MET A 64 -2.11 1.27 -5.20
CA MET A 64 -1.48 2.46 -5.76
C MET A 64 0.00 2.50 -5.40
N SER A 65 0.76 3.28 -6.15
CA SER A 65 2.10 3.69 -5.75
C SER A 65 2.33 5.17 -6.04
N SER A 66 2.98 5.87 -5.12
CA SER A 66 3.23 7.31 -5.23
C SER A 66 4.54 7.73 -4.53
N ALA A 67 5.17 8.78 -5.06
CA ALA A 67 6.25 9.48 -4.38
C ALA A 67 5.73 10.46 -3.31
N SER A 68 4.44 10.79 -3.33
CA SER A 68 3.79 11.63 -2.33
C SER A 68 3.31 10.78 -1.16
N GLN A 69 3.85 11.04 0.04
CA GLN A 69 3.36 10.37 1.25
C GLN A 69 1.95 10.83 1.64
N LEU A 70 1.52 12.02 1.21
CA LEU A 70 0.19 12.53 1.50
C LEU A 70 -0.89 11.72 0.78
N GLU A 71 -0.69 11.45 -0.52
CA GLU A 71 -1.62 10.64 -1.32
C GLU A 71 -1.78 9.23 -0.73
N ILE A 72 -0.70 8.64 -0.22
CA ILE A 72 -0.73 7.33 0.46
C ILE A 72 -1.57 7.40 1.75
N ILE A 73 -1.43 8.47 2.53
CA ILE A 73 -2.22 8.67 3.76
C ILE A 73 -3.69 8.86 3.42
N GLU A 74 -4.01 9.63 2.40
CA GLU A 74 -5.38 9.88 1.95
C GLU A 74 -6.05 8.58 1.49
N CYS A 75 -5.36 7.77 0.68
CA CYS A 75 -5.85 6.46 0.27
C CYS A 75 -6.09 5.52 1.47
N LEU A 76 -5.14 5.43 2.41
CA LEU A 76 -5.34 4.62 3.63
C LEU A 76 -6.52 5.13 4.47
N LEU A 77 -6.75 6.44 4.52
CA LEU A 77 -7.89 7.01 5.24
C LEU A 77 -9.22 6.67 4.56
N GLU A 78 -9.28 6.71 3.22
CA GLU A 78 -10.46 6.28 2.46
C GLU A 78 -10.75 4.80 2.66
N ILE A 79 -9.73 3.95 2.59
CA ILE A 79 -9.86 2.52 2.89
C ILE A 79 -10.39 2.32 4.30
N TYR A 80 -9.80 2.99 5.28
CA TYR A 80 -10.23 2.91 6.68
C TYR A 80 -11.71 3.29 6.85
N LYS A 81 -12.15 4.41 6.24
CA LYS A 81 -13.55 4.83 6.26
C LYS A 81 -14.47 3.79 5.63
N ALA A 82 -14.07 3.21 4.50
CA ALA A 82 -14.85 2.20 3.79
C ALA A 82 -15.01 0.89 4.60
N VAL A 83 -14.01 0.51 5.40
CA VAL A 83 -14.06 -0.72 6.21
C VAL A 83 -14.62 -0.52 7.63
N SER A 84 -14.69 0.71 8.12
CA SER A 84 -15.05 0.97 9.53
C SER A 84 -16.55 1.07 9.79
N GLY A 85 -17.40 1.19 8.75
CA GLY A 85 -18.86 1.22 8.89
C GLY A 85 -19.41 2.48 9.56
#